data_AF-A0A947C491-F1
#
_entry.id   AF-A0A947C491-F1
#
_cell.length_a   1.000
_cell.length_b   1.000
_cell.length_c   1.000
_cell.angle_alpha   90.00
_cell.angle_beta   90.00
_cell.angle_gamma   90.00
#
_symmetry.space_group_name_H-M   'P 1'
#
loop_
_entity.id
_entity.type
_entity.pdbx_description
1 polymer ?
#
loop_
_entity_poly.entity_id
_entity_poly.type
_entity_poly.pdbx_seq_one_letter_code
_entity_poly.pdbx_strand_id
1 'polypeptide(L)'
;RKLIRDAESALQHDDPRAFYDRIVASITHALDARLDEPVAGLPHTQLRARLTAEGFDDDLMQRLVNELEGADFARFAASGVDRDEMERCLKRTSAIIERIQRSGSAG
;
A
#
# COMPACT_ATOMS: atom_id res chain seq x y z
N ARG A 1 2.09 6.08 10.87
CA ARG A 1 2.79 7.17 10.16
C ARG A 1 4.32 6.99 10.02
N LYS A 2 4.99 6.18 10.87
CA LYS A 2 6.45 5.96 10.75
C LYS A 2 6.86 5.43 9.36
N LEU A 3 6.17 4.42 8.84
CA LEU A 3 6.51 3.78 7.57
C LEU A 3 6.45 4.72 6.35
N ILE A 4 5.48 5.64 6.31
CA ILE A 4 5.40 6.67 5.27
C ILE A 4 6.58 7.65 5.35
N ARG A 5 6.99 8.06 6.55
CA ARG A 5 8.19 8.89 6.71
C ARG A 5 9.47 8.17 6.30
N ASP A 6 9.54 6.86 6.58
CA ASP A 6 10.66 6.04 6.13
C ASP A 6 10.68 5.94 4.59
N ALA A 7 9.51 5.87 3.94
CA ALA A 7 9.40 5.92 2.47
C ALA A 7 9.82 7.29 1.91
N GLU A 8 9.36 8.39 2.51
CA GLU A 8 9.81 9.76 2.17
C GLU A 8 11.32 9.90 2.26
N SER A 9 11.93 9.33 3.31
CA SER A 9 13.38 9.34 3.46
C SER A 9 14.07 8.52 2.37
N ALA A 10 13.57 7.33 2.01
CA ALA A 10 14.13 6.54 0.92
C ALA A 10 14.02 7.25 -0.44
N LEU A 11 12.92 7.95 -0.70
CA LEU A 11 12.74 8.81 -1.88
C LEU A 11 13.81 9.93 -1.93
N GLN A 12 14.10 10.57 -0.79
CA GLN A 12 15.10 11.64 -0.72
C GLN A 12 16.53 11.14 -0.98
N HIS A 13 16.82 9.89 -0.63
CA HIS A 13 18.13 9.27 -0.82
C HIS A 13 18.26 8.51 -2.15
N ASP A 14 17.26 8.59 -3.04
CA ASP A 14 17.23 7.87 -4.32
C ASP A 14 17.45 6.35 -4.13
N ASP A 15 16.72 5.76 -3.17
CA ASP A 15 16.71 4.32 -2.91
C ASP A 15 15.32 3.72 -3.26
N PRO A 16 15.06 3.39 -4.54
CA PRO A 16 13.79 2.84 -5.00
C PRO A 16 13.41 1.54 -4.30
N ARG A 17 14.38 0.68 -4.00
CA ARG A 17 14.12 -0.60 -3.36
C ARG A 17 13.58 -0.41 -1.95
N ALA A 18 14.29 0.39 -1.14
CA ALA A 18 13.84 0.71 0.20
C ALA A 18 12.51 1.47 0.18
N PHE A 19 12.31 2.37 -0.78
CA PHE A 19 11.05 3.09 -0.95
C PHE A 19 9.86 2.14 -1.14
N TYR A 20 9.91 1.25 -2.14
CA TYR A 20 8.79 0.33 -2.42
C TYR A 20 8.58 -0.69 -1.31
N ASP A 21 9.64 -1.16 -0.64
CA ASP A 21 9.52 -1.97 0.57
C ASP A 21 8.69 -1.25 1.66
N ARG A 22 8.91 0.06 1.84
CA ARG A 22 8.15 0.87 2.81
C ARG A 22 6.73 1.20 2.35
N ILE A 23 6.48 1.32 1.05
CA ILE A 23 5.13 1.46 0.50
C ILE A 23 4.29 0.22 0.81
N VAL A 24 4.77 -0.97 0.44
CA VAL A 24 4.07 -2.23 0.71
C VAL A 24 3.82 -2.39 2.20
N ALA A 25 4.86 -2.20 3.03
CA ALA A 25 4.73 -2.29 4.48
C ALA A 25 3.70 -1.30 5.05
N SER A 26 3.60 -0.09 4.50
CA SER A 26 2.63 0.92 4.95
C SER A 26 1.18 0.49 4.69
N ILE A 27 0.90 -0.06 3.51
CA ILE A 27 -0.44 -0.55 3.14
C ILE A 27 -0.80 -1.77 3.97
N THR A 28 0.09 -2.77 4.06
CA THR A 28 -0.12 -3.98 4.85
C THR A 28 -0.37 -3.64 6.31
N HIS A 29 0.43 -2.76 6.91
CA HIS A 29 0.23 -2.36 8.31
C HIS A 29 -1.11 -1.63 8.55
N ALA A 30 -1.57 -0.81 7.59
CA ALA A 30 -2.86 -0.15 7.70
C ALA A 30 -4.03 -1.16 7.62
N LEU A 31 -3.90 -2.18 6.76
CA LEU A 31 -4.85 -3.27 6.67
C LEU A 31 -4.85 -4.15 7.93
N ASP A 32 -3.68 -4.55 8.42
CA ASP A 32 -3.56 -5.34 9.65
C ASP A 32 -4.27 -4.66 10.82
N ALA A 33 -4.02 -3.35 10.99
CA ALA A 33 -4.65 -2.55 12.04
C ALA A 33 -6.16 -2.41 11.84
N ARG A 34 -6.65 -2.41 10.60
CA ARG A 34 -8.08 -2.27 10.31
C ARG A 34 -8.83 -3.60 10.41
N LEU A 35 -8.17 -4.71 10.12
CA LEU A 35 -8.78 -6.04 10.12
C LEU A 35 -8.55 -6.80 11.42
N ASP A 36 -7.75 -6.24 12.33
CA ASP A 36 -7.28 -6.87 13.58
C ASP A 36 -6.59 -8.23 13.36
N GLU A 37 -6.09 -8.45 12.14
CA GLU A 37 -5.44 -9.70 11.71
C GLU A 37 -4.40 -9.43 10.62
N PRO A 38 -3.30 -10.20 10.59
CA PRO A 38 -2.27 -10.05 9.56
C PRO A 38 -2.79 -10.38 8.16
N VAL A 39 -2.50 -9.52 7.18
CA VAL A 39 -2.74 -9.77 5.74
C VAL A 39 -1.48 -9.98 4.93
N ALA A 40 -0.31 -9.84 5.56
CA ALA A 40 0.98 -10.08 4.91
C ALA A 40 1.04 -11.50 4.32
N GLY A 41 1.48 -11.61 3.07
CA GLY A 41 1.64 -12.89 2.37
C GLY A 41 0.35 -13.49 1.80
N LEU A 42 -0.81 -12.86 1.99
CA LEU A 42 -2.04 -13.29 1.32
C LEU A 42 -1.94 -13.02 -0.19
N PRO A 43 -2.37 -13.97 -1.05
CA PRO A 43 -2.61 -13.69 -2.46
C PRO A 43 -3.64 -12.57 -2.63
N HIS A 44 -3.49 -11.72 -3.65
CA HIS A 44 -4.41 -10.60 -3.89
C HIS A 44 -5.88 -11.03 -4.03
N THR A 45 -6.16 -12.23 -4.54
CA THR A 45 -7.51 -12.80 -4.61
C THR A 45 -8.10 -13.06 -3.22
N GLN A 46 -7.30 -13.60 -2.30
CA GLN A 46 -7.73 -13.84 -0.92
C GLN A 46 -7.88 -12.53 -0.14
N LEU A 47 -6.96 -11.59 -0.36
CA LEU A 47 -7.06 -10.24 0.22
C LEU A 47 -8.34 -9.55 -0.21
N ARG A 48 -8.66 -9.56 -1.52
CA ARG A 48 -9.92 -8.99 -2.04
C ARG A 48 -11.15 -9.62 -1.38
N ALA A 49 -11.21 -10.94 -1.33
CA ALA A 49 -12.34 -11.65 -0.71
C ALA A 49 -12.53 -11.22 0.77
N ARG A 50 -11.43 -11.07 1.50
CA ARG A 50 -11.46 -10.60 2.90
C ARG A 50 -11.94 -9.16 3.02
N LEU A 51 -11.42 -8.25 2.20
CA LEU A 51 -11.84 -6.85 2.22
C LEU A 51 -13.32 -6.69 1.83
N THR A 52 -13.82 -7.50 0.90
CA THR A 52 -15.25 -7.54 0.54
C THR A 52 -16.11 -7.96 1.73
N ALA A 53 -15.70 -8.99 2.48
CA ALA A 53 -16.42 -9.44 3.67
C ALA A 53 -16.51 -8.35 4.76
N GLU A 54 -15.54 -7.45 4.79
CA GLU A 54 -15.45 -6.30 5.70
C GLU A 54 -16.14 -5.04 5.18
N GLY A 55 -16.83 -5.13 4.04
CA GLY A 55 -17.61 -4.03 3.47
C GLY A 55 -16.77 -2.93 2.80
N PHE A 56 -15.53 -3.22 2.41
CA PHE A 56 -14.75 -2.27 1.61
C PHE A 56 -15.34 -2.12 0.21
N ASP A 57 -15.33 -0.90 -0.31
CA ASP A 57 -15.83 -0.61 -1.65
C ASP A 57 -14.86 -1.11 -2.75
N ASP A 58 -15.41 -1.51 -3.90
CA ASP A 58 -14.66 -2.08 -5.02
C ASP A 58 -13.57 -1.15 -5.56
N ASP A 59 -13.81 0.17 -5.58
CA ASP A 59 -12.82 1.15 -6.06
C ASP A 59 -11.61 1.22 -5.10
N LEU A 60 -11.84 1.20 -3.78
CA LEU A 60 -10.76 1.12 -2.80
C LEU A 60 -9.97 -0.18 -2.95
N MET A 61 -10.66 -1.32 -3.06
CA MET A 61 -10.01 -2.63 -3.22
C MET A 61 -9.17 -2.69 -4.50
N GLN A 62 -9.68 -2.18 -5.62
CA GLN A 62 -8.95 -2.16 -6.88
C GLN A 62 -7.70 -1.27 -6.80
N ARG A 63 -7.82 -0.05 -6.25
CA ARG A 63 -6.67 0.85 -6.08
C ARG A 63 -5.60 0.24 -5.19
N LEU A 64 -6.02 -0.39 -4.09
CA LEU A 64 -5.13 -1.04 -3.14
C LEU A 64 -4.33 -2.17 -3.80
N VAL A 65 -5.00 -3.07 -4.52
CA VAL A 65 -4.34 -4.20 -5.19
C VAL A 65 -3.39 -3.70 -6.28
N ASN A 66 -3.82 -2.73 -7.09
CA ASN A 66 -2.97 -2.17 -8.14
C ASN A 66 -1.71 -1.51 -7.56
N GLU A 67 -1.81 -0.84 -6.41
CA GLU A 67 -0.65 -0.21 -5.77
C GLU A 67 0.32 -1.25 -5.20
N LEU A 68 -0.20 -2.33 -4.59
CA LEU A 68 0.64 -3.43 -4.12
C LEU A 68 1.38 -4.12 -5.28
N GLU A 69 0.68 -4.43 -6.37
CA GLU A 69 1.27 -5.04 -7.57
C GLU A 69 2.32 -4.12 -8.21
N GLY A 70 2.00 -2.83 -8.34
CA GLY A 70 2.92 -1.84 -8.89
C GLY A 70 4.18 -1.67 -8.04
N ALA A 71 4.03 -1.62 -6.71
CA ALA A 71 5.15 -1.50 -5.79
C ALA A 71 6.03 -2.76 -5.79
N ASP A 72 5.43 -3.96 -5.79
CA ASP A 72 6.19 -5.20 -5.90
C ASP A 72 6.94 -5.29 -7.23
N PHE A 73 6.28 -4.99 -8.34
CA PHE A 73 6.92 -4.98 -9.65
C PHE A 73 8.09 -3.99 -9.69
N ALA A 74 7.89 -2.76 -9.25
CA ALA A 74 8.91 -1.72 -9.29
C ALA A 74 10.11 -2.04 -8.37
N ARG A 75 9.87 -2.67 -7.21
CA ARG A 75 10.92 -3.16 -6.32
C ARG A 75 11.87 -4.14 -7.01
N PHE A 76 11.35 -5.02 -7.86
CA PHE A 76 12.15 -6.00 -8.59
C PHE A 76 12.71 -5.48 -9.92
N ALA A 77 12.03 -4.52 -10.55
CA ALA A 77 12.44 -3.96 -11.83
C ALA A 77 13.63 -3.00 -11.74
N ALA A 78 13.88 -2.40 -10.57
CA ALA A 78 15.01 -1.54 -10.09
C ALA A 78 15.81 -0.67 -11.08
N SER A 79 16.19 -1.15 -12.27
CA SER A 79 16.70 -0.36 -13.38
C SER A 79 15.57 0.35 -14.13
N GLY A 80 15.34 1.63 -13.82
CA GLY A 80 14.43 2.50 -14.59
C GLY A 80 13.23 3.05 -13.85
N VAL A 81 13.20 2.97 -12.52
CA VAL A 81 12.20 3.68 -11.71
C VAL A 81 12.56 5.17 -11.69
N ASP A 82 11.62 6.01 -12.12
CA ASP A 82 11.74 7.46 -12.07
C ASP A 82 11.24 8.00 -10.72
N ARG A 83 11.97 8.97 -10.16
CA ARG A 83 11.61 9.71 -8.94
C ARG A 83 10.20 10.29 -9.00
N ASP A 84 9.76 10.76 -10.17
CA ASP A 84 8.40 11.25 -10.38
C ASP A 84 7.34 10.17 -10.11
N GLU A 85 7.60 8.92 -10.47
CA GLU A 85 6.67 7.83 -10.21
C GLU A 85 6.67 7.44 -8.73
N MET A 86 7.82 7.45 -8.06
CA MET A 86 7.89 7.25 -6.61
C MET A 86 7.10 8.33 -5.86
N GLU A 87 7.21 9.61 -6.27
CA GLU A 87 6.42 10.70 -5.68
C GLU A 87 4.90 10.50 -5.88
N ARG A 88 4.47 10.01 -7.06
CA ARG A 88 3.06 9.69 -7.32
C ARG A 88 2.60 8.49 -6.50
N CYS A 89 3.41 7.44 -6.41
CA CYS A 89 3.16 6.25 -5.59
C CYS A 89 2.95 6.61 -4.12
N LEU A 90 3.79 7.48 -3.56
CA LEU A 90 3.66 7.95 -2.19
C LEU A 90 2.32 8.68 -1.94
N LYS A 91 1.91 9.55 -2.88
CA LYS A 91 0.63 10.27 -2.81
C LYS A 91 -0.56 9.31 -2.88
N ARG A 92 -0.55 8.36 -3.82
CA ARG A 92 -1.62 7.34 -3.96
C ARG A 92 -1.71 6.46 -2.72
N THR A 93 -0.57 6.00 -2.21
CA THR A 93 -0.48 5.18 -0.99
C THR A 93 -1.05 5.90 0.23
N SER A 94 -0.72 7.19 0.40
CA SER A 94 -1.26 8.00 1.50
C SER A 94 -2.79 8.11 1.43
N ALA A 95 -3.34 8.36 0.23
CA ALA A 95 -4.77 8.41 0.01
C ALA A 95 -5.47 7.06 0.25
N ILE A 96 -4.83 5.95 -0.11
CA ILE A 96 -5.33 4.59 0.17
C ILE A 96 -5.40 4.36 1.68
N ILE A 97 -4.32 4.64 2.41
CA ILE A 97 -4.27 4.46 3.87
C ILE A 97 -5.34 5.29 4.58
N GLU A 98 -5.54 6.54 4.18
CA GLU A 98 -6.61 7.39 4.72
C GLU A 98 -8.01 6.84 4.43
N ARG A 99 -8.22 6.15 3.31
CA ARG A 99 -9.49 5.47 3.02
C ARG A 99 -9.66 4.19 3.84
N ILE A 100 -8.62 3.38 3.99
CA ILE A 100 -8.63 2.17 4.85
C ILE A 100 -8.98 2.55 6.30
N GLN A 101 -8.42 3.65 6.81
CA GLN A 101 -8.69 4.12 8.17
C GLN A 101 -10.12 4.64 8.34
N ARG A 102 -10.75 5.11 7.26
CA ARG A 102 -12.12 5.63 7.26
C ARG A 102 -13.17 4.59 6.89
N SER A 103 -12.79 3.45 6.34
CA SER A 103 -13.71 2.37 6.01
C SER A 103 -14.14 1.66 7.31
N GLY A 104 -14.94 2.30 8.17
CA GLY A 104 -15.52 1.78 9.41
C GLY A 104 -15.84 2.96 10.36
N SER A 105 -17.05 3.17 10.87
CA SER A 105 -18.04 2.22 11.39
C SER A 105 -19.41 2.39 10.71
N ALA A 106 -19.92 1.31 10.12
CA ALA A 106 -21.37 1.08 9.99
C ALA A 106 -21.65 -0.25 10.69
N GLY A 107 -21.52 -0.23 12.01
CA GLY A 107 -22.21 -1.15 12.91
C GLY A 107 -23.46 -0.45 13.41
#